data_AF-A0A1Y5P467-F1
#
_entry.id   AF-A0A1Y5P467-F1
#
_cell.length_a   1.000
_cell.length_b   1.000
_cell.length_c   1.000
_cell.angle_alpha   90.00
_cell.angle_beta   90.00
_cell.angle_gamma   90.00
#
_symmetry.space_group_name_H-M   'P 1'
#
loop_
_entity.id
_entity.type
_entity.pdbx_description
1 polymer ?
#
loop_
_entity_poly.entity_id
_entity_poly.type
_entity_poly.pdbx_seq_one_letter_code
_entity_poly.pdbx_strand_id
1 'polypeptide(L)'
;MRVTREGWGRIGLAAGTAAAVVGGAYAVGWLTQARPDATLERADGPASAVSRLLGVDESSLTAYETFRGVRPWSFVDSFGNPCLFLIEHSALLWEECVPREGELMADIGAWPAVDPDFATGLPDGSVIRFHYRGDAVDVFVHRADPPRRTGP
;
A
#
# COMPACT_ATOMS: atom_id res chain seq x y z
N MET A 1 -59.20 -28.58 20.60
CA MET A 1 -57.78 -28.63 20.19
C MET A 1 -57.16 -27.26 20.49
N ARG A 2 -56.21 -27.18 21.44
CA ARG A 2 -55.43 -25.96 21.73
C ARG A 2 -54.07 -26.10 21.03
N VAL A 3 -53.85 -25.29 20.01
CA VAL A 3 -52.52 -25.17 19.37
C VAL A 3 -51.68 -24.27 20.26
N THR A 4 -50.63 -24.83 20.86
CA THR A 4 -49.70 -24.13 21.74
C THR A 4 -48.88 -23.12 20.94
N ARG A 5 -49.04 -21.85 21.30
CA ARG A 5 -48.47 -20.66 20.65
C ARG A 5 -47.11 -20.31 21.26
N GLU A 6 -46.24 -21.29 21.52
CA GLU A 6 -45.00 -21.08 22.32
C GLU A 6 -43.69 -21.29 21.53
N GLY A 7 -43.74 -21.72 20.27
CA GLY A 7 -42.52 -22.03 19.48
C GLY A 7 -41.89 -20.85 18.74
N TRP A 8 -42.63 -19.78 18.44
CA TRP A 8 -42.17 -18.72 17.52
C TRP A 8 -41.26 -17.66 18.15
N GLY A 9 -41.33 -17.45 19.47
CA GLY A 9 -40.51 -16.41 20.13
C GLY A 9 -39.01 -16.73 20.18
N ARG A 10 -38.65 -18.02 20.20
CA ARG A 10 -37.25 -18.45 20.36
C ARG A 10 -36.46 -18.45 19.04
N ILE A 11 -37.14 -18.69 17.92
CA ILE A 11 -36.51 -18.71 16.58
C ILE A 11 -36.15 -17.28 16.13
N GLY A 12 -37.01 -16.29 16.43
CA GLY A 12 -36.74 -14.88 16.12
C GLY A 12 -35.54 -14.31 16.90
N LEU A 13 -35.36 -14.70 18.16
CA LEU A 13 -34.24 -14.26 18.99
C LEU A 13 -32.90 -14.86 18.54
N ALA A 14 -32.86 -16.16 18.22
CA ALA A 14 -31.62 -16.81 17.77
C ALA A 14 -31.11 -16.24 16.43
N ALA A 15 -32.02 -15.90 15.51
CA ALA A 15 -31.67 -15.27 14.23
C ALA A 15 -31.14 -13.83 14.41
N GLY A 16 -31.73 -13.06 15.33
CA GLY A 16 -31.27 -11.70 15.65
C GLY A 16 -29.86 -11.66 16.23
N THR A 17 -29.53 -12.57 17.15
CA THR A 17 -28.18 -12.63 17.75
C THR A 17 -27.13 -13.04 16.73
N ALA A 18 -27.42 -14.00 15.85
CA ALA A 18 -26.49 -14.42 14.80
C ALA A 18 -26.18 -13.28 13.81
N ALA A 19 -27.21 -12.55 13.37
CA ALA A 19 -27.04 -11.40 12.49
C ALA A 19 -26.22 -10.27 13.15
N ALA A 20 -26.46 -10.00 14.45
CA ALA A 20 -25.69 -9.01 15.19
C ALA A 20 -24.21 -9.38 15.34
N VAL A 21 -23.89 -10.67 15.56
CA VAL A 21 -22.50 -11.15 15.64
C VAL A 21 -21.79 -11.03 14.29
N VAL A 22 -22.44 -11.45 13.20
CA VAL A 22 -21.87 -11.32 11.84
C VAL A 22 -21.67 -9.86 11.46
N GLY A 23 -22.68 -9.01 11.72
CA GLY A 23 -22.59 -7.57 11.47
C GLY A 23 -21.50 -6.90 12.31
N GLY A 24 -21.38 -7.28 13.58
CA GLY A 24 -20.33 -6.79 14.48
C GLY A 24 -18.93 -7.21 14.01
N ALA A 25 -18.74 -8.47 13.64
CA ALA A 25 -17.46 -8.97 13.11
C ALA A 25 -17.06 -8.26 11.81
N TYR A 26 -18.02 -8.03 10.91
CA TYR A 26 -17.78 -7.30 9.67
C TYR A 26 -17.38 -5.84 9.91
N ALA A 27 -18.08 -5.16 10.82
CA ALA A 27 -17.77 -3.77 11.18
C ALA A 27 -16.39 -3.64 11.83
N VAL A 28 -16.01 -4.58 12.69
CA VAL A 28 -14.67 -4.62 13.30
C VAL A 28 -13.60 -4.83 12.22
N GLY A 29 -13.81 -5.80 11.32
CA GLY A 29 -12.88 -6.05 10.20
C GLY A 29 -12.65 -4.82 9.34
N TRP A 30 -13.72 -4.11 9.00
CA TRP A 30 -13.66 -2.86 8.23
C TRP A 30 -12.88 -1.75 8.96
N LEU A 31 -13.05 -1.63 10.27
CA LEU A 31 -12.35 -0.62 11.07
C LEU A 31 -10.86 -0.94 11.25
N THR A 32 -10.48 -2.21 11.20
CA THR A 32 -9.08 -2.65 11.37
C THR A 32 -8.28 -2.69 10.07
N GLN A 33 -8.91 -2.51 8.91
CA GLN A 33 -8.18 -2.52 7.65
C GLN A 33 -7.25 -1.30 7.58
N ALA A 34 -5.95 -1.56 7.40
CA ALA A 34 -4.96 -0.51 7.23
C ALA A 34 -5.36 0.36 6.03
N ARG A 35 -5.64 1.64 6.29
CA ARG A 35 -5.92 2.61 5.24
C ARG A 35 -4.59 3.17 4.76
N PRO A 36 -4.38 3.30 3.44
CA PRO A 36 -3.20 3.95 2.94
C PRO A 36 -3.17 5.41 3.40
N ASP A 37 -1.98 5.93 3.67
CA ASP A 37 -1.74 7.34 3.95
C ASP A 37 -1.95 8.19 2.69
N ALA A 38 -1.71 7.60 1.51
CA ALA A 38 -2.03 8.16 0.21
C ALA A 38 -2.30 7.05 -0.81
N THR A 39 -3.17 7.30 -1.78
CA THR A 39 -3.31 6.47 -2.98
C THR A 39 -2.90 7.34 -4.16
N LEU A 40 -1.90 6.88 -4.91
CA LEU A 40 -1.29 7.60 -6.01
C LEU A 40 -1.92 7.12 -7.31
N GLU A 41 -2.53 8.05 -8.03
CA GLU A 41 -3.13 7.78 -9.33
C GLU A 41 -2.08 7.84 -10.44
N ARG A 42 -2.45 7.39 -11.64
CA ARG A 42 -1.60 7.56 -12.82
C ARG A 42 -1.42 9.04 -13.12
N ALA A 43 -0.21 9.38 -13.53
CA ALA A 43 0.15 10.75 -13.90
C ALA A 43 0.99 10.76 -15.16
N ASP A 44 1.09 11.93 -15.78
CA ASP A 44 2.08 12.15 -16.83
C ASP A 44 3.48 12.29 -16.23
N GLY A 45 4.49 11.86 -16.98
CA GLY A 45 5.88 11.95 -16.55
C GLY A 45 6.85 11.91 -17.73
N PRO A 46 8.12 12.29 -17.53
CA PRO A 46 9.14 12.26 -18.56
C PRO A 46 9.59 10.81 -18.84
N ALA A 47 8.72 10.03 -19.47
CA ALA A 47 8.92 8.59 -19.69
C ALA A 47 10.22 8.30 -20.47
N SER A 48 10.59 9.13 -21.46
CA SER A 48 11.87 9.01 -22.18
C SER A 48 13.14 9.06 -21.31
N ALA A 49 13.12 9.79 -20.19
CA ALA A 49 14.26 9.85 -19.27
C ALA A 49 14.35 8.56 -18.44
N VAL A 50 13.20 8.08 -17.96
CA VAL A 50 13.09 6.85 -17.17
C VAL A 50 13.36 5.61 -18.03
N SER A 51 12.83 5.58 -19.25
CA SER A 51 13.12 4.56 -20.26
C SER A 51 14.62 4.41 -20.49
N ARG A 52 15.35 5.53 -20.65
CA ARG A 52 16.81 5.50 -20.80
C ARG A 52 17.54 5.04 -19.54
N LEU A 53 17.05 5.39 -18.36
CA LEU A 53 17.61 4.96 -17.09
C LEU A 53 17.47 3.44 -16.89
N LEU A 54 16.31 2.88 -17.26
CA LEU A 54 15.95 1.49 -17.01
C LEU A 54 16.20 0.56 -18.21
N GLY A 55 16.46 1.11 -19.40
CA GLY A 55 16.60 0.33 -20.64
C GLY A 55 15.29 -0.33 -21.09
N VAL A 56 14.14 0.24 -20.73
CA VAL A 56 12.80 -0.29 -21.07
C VAL A 56 12.11 0.57 -22.12
N ASP A 57 11.13 0.02 -22.82
CA ASP A 57 10.36 0.77 -23.81
C ASP A 57 9.55 1.90 -23.15
N GLU A 58 9.56 3.09 -23.76
CA GLU A 58 8.86 4.26 -23.19
C GLU A 58 7.35 4.05 -23.13
N SER A 59 6.76 3.30 -24.07
CA SER A 59 5.31 3.11 -24.13
C SER A 59 4.78 2.09 -23.13
N SER A 60 5.66 1.27 -22.54
CA SER A 60 5.28 0.32 -21.49
C SER A 60 5.34 0.92 -20.08
N LEU A 61 5.97 2.09 -19.93
CA LEU A 61 6.08 2.80 -18.67
C LEU A 61 4.78 3.49 -18.29
N THR A 62 4.34 3.27 -17.06
CA THR A 62 3.24 4.01 -16.43
C THR A 62 3.79 4.79 -15.24
N ALA A 63 3.67 6.11 -15.27
CA ALA A 63 4.05 6.96 -14.14
C ALA A 63 2.87 7.12 -13.18
N TYR A 64 3.19 7.30 -11.91
CA TYR A 64 2.23 7.63 -10.86
C TYR A 64 2.50 9.01 -10.28
N GLU A 65 1.53 9.53 -9.53
CA GLU A 65 1.70 10.75 -8.75
C GLU A 65 2.91 10.65 -7.81
N THR A 66 3.49 11.80 -7.47
CA THR A 66 4.66 11.88 -6.59
C THR A 66 4.22 11.92 -5.13
N PHE A 67 4.86 11.11 -4.28
CA PHE A 67 4.73 11.16 -2.84
C PHE A 67 6.07 11.51 -2.19
N ARG A 68 6.13 12.65 -1.48
CA ARG A 68 7.34 13.14 -0.80
C ARG A 68 8.60 13.13 -1.68
N GLY A 69 8.48 13.58 -2.93
CA GLY A 69 9.61 13.61 -3.88
C GLY A 69 9.91 12.29 -4.59
N VAL A 70 9.34 11.17 -4.11
CA VAL A 70 9.45 9.85 -4.76
C VAL A 70 8.33 9.67 -5.75
N ARG A 71 8.68 9.32 -6.99
CA ARG A 71 7.73 8.96 -8.03
C ARG A 71 7.79 7.46 -8.33
N PRO A 72 6.69 6.72 -8.11
CA PRO A 72 6.59 5.36 -8.58
C PRO A 72 6.43 5.30 -10.10
N TRP A 73 7.00 4.26 -10.70
CA TRP A 73 6.80 3.88 -12.08
C TRP A 73 6.55 2.39 -12.16
N SER A 74 5.66 1.96 -13.05
CA SER A 74 5.48 0.54 -13.35
C SER A 74 5.68 0.25 -14.82
N PHE A 75 6.04 -0.99 -15.11
CA PHE A 75 5.94 -1.57 -16.44
C PHE A 75 5.72 -3.08 -16.32
N VAL A 76 5.50 -3.73 -17.46
CA VAL A 76 5.39 -5.19 -17.54
C VAL A 76 6.59 -5.69 -18.34
N ASP A 77 7.34 -6.64 -17.77
CA ASP A 77 8.51 -7.21 -18.42
C ASP A 77 8.14 -8.12 -19.61
N SER A 78 9.15 -8.67 -20.30
CA SER A 78 8.93 -9.57 -21.44
C SER A 78 8.27 -10.91 -21.08
N PHE A 79 8.20 -11.25 -19.79
CA PHE A 79 7.55 -12.46 -19.27
C PHE A 79 6.12 -12.20 -18.77
N GLY A 80 5.67 -10.95 -18.79
CA GLY A 80 4.35 -10.56 -18.29
C GLY A 80 4.31 -10.28 -16.79
N ASN A 81 5.48 -10.12 -16.15
CA ASN A 81 5.58 -9.80 -14.73
C ASN A 81 5.47 -8.29 -14.52
N PRO A 82 4.62 -7.83 -13.58
CA PRO A 82 4.61 -6.44 -13.20
C PRO A 82 5.89 -6.09 -12.43
N CYS A 83 6.43 -4.92 -12.74
CA CYS A 83 7.58 -4.35 -12.07
C CYS A 83 7.26 -2.95 -11.55
N LEU A 84 7.86 -2.57 -10.42
CA LEU A 84 7.69 -1.28 -9.75
C LEU A 84 9.07 -0.68 -9.45
N PHE A 85 9.20 0.61 -9.75
CA PHE A 85 10.41 1.41 -9.56
C PHE A 85 10.08 2.62 -8.73
N LEU A 86 11.00 2.99 -7.86
CA LEU A 86 10.90 4.22 -7.09
C LEU A 86 12.04 5.15 -7.52
N ILE A 87 11.69 6.33 -8.02
CA ILE A 87 12.67 7.33 -8.47
C ILE A 87 12.53 8.60 -7.64
N GLU A 88 13.65 9.09 -7.12
CA GLU A 88 13.77 10.40 -6.47
C GLU A 88 14.81 11.22 -7.22
N HIS A 89 14.45 12.41 -7.68
CA HIS A 89 15.37 13.33 -8.38
C HIS A 89 16.22 12.70 -9.51
N SER A 90 15.68 11.69 -10.21
CA SER A 90 16.35 10.89 -11.27
C SER A 90 17.29 9.78 -10.77
N ALA A 91 17.40 9.58 -9.46
CA ALA A 91 18.07 8.43 -8.87
C ALA A 91 17.07 7.29 -8.65
N LEU A 92 17.47 6.08 -9.06
CA LEU A 92 16.72 4.87 -8.77
C LEU A 92 16.92 4.48 -7.30
N LEU A 93 15.84 4.49 -6.52
CA LEU A 93 15.86 4.10 -5.11
C LEU A 93 15.59 2.60 -4.92
N TRP A 94 14.68 2.05 -5.73
CA TRP A 94 14.25 0.66 -5.64
C TRP A 94 13.73 0.19 -7.00
N GLU A 95 13.94 -1.09 -7.30
CA GLU A 95 13.40 -1.80 -8.45
C GLU A 95 13.04 -3.21 -8.01
N GLU A 96 11.81 -3.62 -8.31
CA GLU A 96 11.37 -4.99 -8.06
C GLU A 96 10.36 -5.44 -9.10
N CYS A 97 10.48 -6.70 -9.50
CA CYS A 97 9.53 -7.40 -10.36
C CYS A 97 9.06 -8.64 -9.61
N VAL A 98 7.77 -8.95 -9.72
CA VAL A 98 7.19 -10.15 -9.10
C VAL A 98 6.43 -10.97 -10.14
N PRO A 99 6.28 -12.30 -9.95
CA PRO A 99 5.35 -13.08 -10.76
C PRO A 99 3.97 -12.43 -10.81
N ARG A 100 3.21 -12.65 -11.89
CA ARG A 100 1.92 -11.97 -12.12
C ARG A 100 0.89 -12.14 -11.00
N GLU A 101 0.94 -13.27 -10.30
CA GLU A 101 0.11 -13.61 -9.14
C GLU A 101 0.65 -13.09 -7.80
N GLY A 102 1.88 -12.55 -7.79
CA GLY A 102 2.54 -12.01 -6.62
C GLY A 102 2.06 -10.60 -6.27
N GLU A 103 2.12 -10.28 -4.99
CA GLU A 103 1.92 -8.91 -4.52
C GLU A 103 3.19 -8.10 -4.77
N LEU A 104 3.06 -6.97 -5.47
CA LEU A 104 4.17 -6.10 -5.81
C LEU A 104 4.22 -4.93 -4.82
N MET A 105 5.24 -4.94 -3.97
CA MET A 105 5.48 -3.90 -2.97
C MET A 105 6.92 -3.43 -3.06
N ALA A 106 7.16 -2.18 -2.68
CA ALA A 106 8.50 -1.62 -2.55
C ALA A 106 8.61 -0.83 -1.24
N ASP A 107 9.64 -1.12 -0.46
CA ASP A 107 9.88 -0.49 0.84
C ASP A 107 11.15 0.37 0.78
N ILE A 108 11.04 1.64 1.14
CA ILE A 108 12.19 2.53 1.33
C ILE A 108 12.25 3.00 2.78
N GLY A 109 13.44 2.98 3.37
CA GLY A 109 13.65 3.37 4.77
C GLY A 109 14.26 4.76 4.89
N ALA A 110 13.79 5.52 5.87
CA ALA A 110 14.44 6.73 6.37
C ALA A 110 15.60 6.32 7.28
N TRP A 111 16.81 6.20 6.73
CA TRP A 111 17.99 5.73 7.46
C TRP A 111 18.95 6.88 7.76
N PRO A 112 19.61 6.95 8.94
CA PRO A 112 20.47 8.09 9.29
C PRO A 112 21.68 8.28 8.35
N ALA A 113 22.13 7.21 7.69
CA ALA A 113 23.34 7.23 6.85
C ALA A 113 23.11 7.86 5.47
N VAL A 114 21.83 8.02 5.07
CA VAL A 114 21.43 8.56 3.79
C VAL A 114 20.34 9.56 4.12
N ASP A 115 20.52 10.85 3.81
CA ASP A 115 19.51 11.88 4.09
C ASP A 115 18.75 12.21 2.80
N PRO A 116 17.86 11.32 2.31
CA PRO A 116 17.09 11.59 1.12
C PRO A 116 15.95 12.56 1.45
N ASP A 117 15.57 13.38 0.47
CA ASP A 117 14.51 14.37 0.64
C ASP A 117 13.20 13.72 1.09
N PHE A 118 12.90 12.50 0.61
CA PHE A 118 11.74 11.72 1.02
C PHE A 118 11.69 11.39 2.51
N ALA A 119 12.83 11.36 3.21
CA ALA A 119 12.91 11.05 4.64
C ALA A 119 12.68 12.27 5.52
N THR A 120 12.72 13.49 4.97
CA THR A 120 12.59 14.75 5.72
C THR A 120 11.41 14.71 6.69
N GLY A 121 11.66 14.88 7.99
CA GLY A 121 10.61 14.91 9.02
C GLY A 121 10.04 13.54 9.43
N LEU A 122 10.61 12.43 8.97
CA LEU A 122 10.36 11.10 9.52
C LEU A 122 11.41 10.76 10.58
N PRO A 123 11.03 10.03 11.66
CA PRO A 123 12.00 9.45 12.57
C PRO A 123 12.92 8.44 11.87
N ASP A 124 14.19 8.41 12.25
CA ASP A 124 15.15 7.40 11.80
C ASP A 124 14.61 5.98 12.02
N GLY A 125 14.70 5.15 11.00
CA GLY A 125 14.16 3.79 10.96
C GLY A 125 12.71 3.70 10.46
N SER A 126 12.06 4.81 10.10
CA SER A 126 10.73 4.76 9.48
C SER A 126 10.79 4.10 8.09
N VAL A 127 9.71 3.45 7.68
CA VAL A 127 9.59 2.80 6.36
C VAL A 127 8.40 3.39 5.61
N ILE A 128 8.59 3.70 4.33
CA ILE A 128 7.50 4.02 3.40
C ILE A 128 7.34 2.83 2.46
N ARG A 129 6.16 2.22 2.51
CA ARG A 129 5.76 1.10 1.66
C ARG A 129 4.88 1.57 0.53
N PHE A 130 5.26 1.24 -0.69
CA PHE A 130 4.47 1.45 -1.91
C PHE A 130 3.91 0.11 -2.35
N HIS A 131 2.59 -0.02 -2.39
CA HIS A 131 1.89 -1.23 -2.78
C HIS A 131 1.17 -1.01 -4.11
N TYR A 132 1.62 -1.72 -5.13
CA TYR A 132 1.05 -1.62 -6.48
C TYR A 132 -0.23 -2.44 -6.61
N ARG A 133 -1.32 -1.80 -7.04
CA ARG A 133 -2.63 -2.44 -7.24
C ARG A 133 -3.05 -2.57 -8.71
N GLY A 134 -2.13 -2.32 -9.64
CA GLY A 134 -2.36 -2.41 -11.09
C GLY A 134 -2.67 -1.07 -11.75
N ASP A 135 -3.61 -0.31 -11.21
CA ASP A 135 -4.00 1.00 -11.73
C ASP A 135 -3.60 2.17 -10.83
N ALA A 136 -3.34 1.91 -9.55
CA ALA A 136 -2.88 2.88 -8.56
C ALA A 136 -1.77 2.28 -7.68
N VAL A 137 -1.10 3.15 -6.90
CA VAL A 137 -0.11 2.77 -5.89
C VAL A 137 -0.56 3.28 -4.52
N ASP A 138 -0.84 2.37 -3.60
CA ASP A 138 -1.14 2.72 -2.21
C ASP A 138 0.16 2.93 -1.44
N VAL A 139 0.19 3.95 -0.59
CA VAL A 139 1.36 4.32 0.22
C VAL A 139 1.03 4.17 1.69
N PHE A 140 1.91 3.50 2.42
CA PHE A 140 1.83 3.33 3.87
C PHE A 140 3.12 3.83 4.52
N VAL A 141 2.99 4.69 5.53
CA VAL A 141 4.11 5.26 6.29
C VAL A 141 4.16 4.59 7.66
N HIS A 142 5.08 3.66 7.82
CA HIS A 142 5.37 3.01 9.08
C HIS A 142 6.43 3.82 9.83
N ARG A 143 5.98 4.71 10.71
CA ARG A 143 6.89 5.52 11.53
C ARG A 143 7.60 4.67 12.57
N ALA A 144 8.91 4.85 12.69
CA ALA A 144 9.66 4.29 13.80
C ALA A 144 9.33 5.02 15.11
N ASP A 145 9.47 4.29 16.22
CA ASP A 145 9.48 4.91 17.53
C ASP A 145 10.74 5.77 17.67
N PRO A 146 10.63 7.00 18.22
CA PRO A 146 11.81 7.79 18.53
C PRO A 146 12.71 7.00 19.49
N PRO A 147 14.05 7.06 19.32
CA PRO A 147 14.94 6.44 20.29
C PRO A 147 14.59 6.97 21.68
N ARG A 148 14.26 6.07 22.61
CA ARG A 148 14.04 6.46 24.01
C ARG A 148 15.31 7.15 24.46
N ARG A 149 15.20 8.41 24.90
CA ARG A 149 16.34 9.12 25.50
C ARG A 149 16.80 8.32 26.72
N THR A 150 17.80 7.46 26.55
CA THR A 150 18.60 6.98 27.67
C THR A 150 19.39 8.18 28.14
N GLY A 151 18.97 8.76 29.26
CA GLY A 151 19.69 9.84 29.93
C GLY A 151 21.12 9.41 30.33
N PRO A 152 21.97 10.39 30.67
CA PRO A 152 23.39 10.18 30.93
C PRO A 152 23.68 9.19 32.06
#